data_AF-A0A8C6V7M2-F1
#
_entry.id   AF-A0A8C6V7M2-F1
#
_cell.length_a   1.000
_cell.length_b   1.000
_cell.length_c   1.000
_cell.angle_alpha   90.00
_cell.angle_beta   90.00
_cell.angle_gamma   90.00
#
_symmetry.space_group_name_H-M   'P 1'
#
loop_
_entity.id
_entity.type
_entity.pdbx_description
1 polymer ?
#
loop_
_entity_poly.entity_id
_entity_poly.type
_entity_poly.pdbx_seq_one_letter_code
_entity_poly.pdbx_strand_id
1 'polypeptide(L)'
;MTSGKVALYVLALRSSCQNPADVITPEKHVNLVQVLEKKTKEEIEHIDTTGTPKTTYYQLALDTLALCVEKSPELERAATALAKAVLANSFQFNGPFSVDTAAVASLALFCVYEGRISPQQSKFTGTLQAALALATKDILNEQQSNGLLGNVYSTGLAMQALSVTSEFYTADAWNCPKTLNEVLSKITEGAFSIPAAASQILPSLVGKTYLDVRGLTCSSETVTVHYKVINQLIGPYFEYSTTVKVPKGSVLLAVLEAAKQFNANEFSFQTEETSWGPMVTSINGLQGSTNEKTYWQFLSGKTPLEQGVGSYKPKDNEEIVAMFSKY
;
A
#
# COMPACT_ATOMS: atom_id res chain seq x y z
N MET A 1 4.65 21.38 3.41
CA MET A 1 4.02 20.19 2.79
C MET A 1 2.79 20.64 2.00
N THR A 2 2.64 20.19 0.76
CA THR A 2 1.45 20.44 -0.08
C THR A 2 0.23 19.67 0.45
N SER A 3 -0.98 20.00 0.00
CA SER A 3 -2.19 19.29 0.41
C SER A 3 -2.12 17.80 0.04
N GLY A 4 -1.80 17.49 -1.22
CA GLY A 4 -1.73 16.12 -1.70
C GLY A 4 -0.68 15.26 -0.99
N LYS A 5 0.43 15.85 -0.50
CA LYS A 5 1.37 15.12 0.37
C LYS A 5 0.74 14.77 1.72
N VAL A 6 -0.01 15.68 2.34
CA VAL A 6 -0.76 15.39 3.57
C VAL A 6 -1.78 14.29 3.32
N ALA A 7 -2.52 14.35 2.21
CA ALA A 7 -3.48 13.32 1.82
C ALA A 7 -2.83 11.94 1.72
N LEU A 8 -1.65 11.84 1.07
CA LEU A 8 -0.90 10.57 1.00
C LEU A 8 -0.47 10.07 2.39
N TYR A 9 -0.06 10.94 3.32
CA TYR A 9 0.22 10.53 4.70
C TYR A 9 -1.02 10.01 5.42
N VAL A 10 -2.18 10.67 5.25
CA VAL A 10 -3.45 10.21 5.82
C VAL A 10 -3.78 8.80 5.30
N LEU A 11 -3.72 8.60 3.98
CA LEU A 11 -3.96 7.29 3.35
C LEU A 11 -2.96 6.23 3.82
N ALA A 12 -1.67 6.58 3.92
CA ALA A 12 -0.62 5.65 4.36
C ALA A 12 -0.82 5.19 5.82
N LEU A 13 -1.14 6.12 6.73
CA LEU A 13 -1.42 5.79 8.13
C LEU A 13 -2.63 4.87 8.25
N ARG A 14 -3.71 5.18 7.51
CA ARG A 14 -4.90 4.31 7.46
C ARG A 14 -4.59 2.93 6.90
N SER A 15 -3.76 2.86 5.85
CA SER A 15 -3.30 1.57 5.29
C SER A 15 -2.42 0.76 6.26
N SER A 16 -1.88 1.40 7.30
CA SER A 16 -1.11 0.77 8.37
C SER A 16 -1.91 0.66 9.68
N CYS A 17 -3.22 0.91 9.63
CA CYS A 17 -4.14 0.96 10.78
C CYS A 17 -3.70 1.87 11.93
N GLN A 18 -3.01 2.94 11.59
CA GLN A 18 -2.74 4.04 12.49
C GLN A 18 -3.81 5.12 12.32
N ASN A 19 -4.10 5.84 13.40
CA ASN A 19 -5.08 6.92 13.38
C ASN A 19 -4.43 8.22 12.85
N PRO A 20 -4.77 8.71 11.65
CA PRO A 20 -4.19 9.93 11.10
C PRO A 20 -4.61 11.20 11.84
N ALA A 21 -5.67 11.15 12.65
CA ALA A 21 -6.07 12.25 13.52
C ALA A 21 -5.27 12.31 14.84
N ASP A 22 -4.45 11.29 15.11
CA ASP A 22 -3.72 11.09 16.36
C ASP A 22 -2.28 10.63 16.08
N VAL A 23 -1.49 11.51 15.44
CA VAL A 23 -0.10 11.21 15.11
C VAL A 23 0.82 11.78 16.19
N ILE A 24 1.57 10.90 16.85
CA ILE A 24 2.55 11.27 17.86
C ILE A 24 3.92 11.44 17.20
N THR A 25 4.50 12.62 17.35
CA THR A 25 5.91 12.91 17.01
C THR A 25 6.69 13.20 18.29
N PRO A 26 8.03 13.11 18.29
CA PRO A 26 8.84 13.42 19.48
C PRO A 26 8.56 14.82 20.07
N GLU A 27 8.11 15.76 19.24
CA GLU A 27 7.91 17.15 19.62
C GLU A 27 6.45 17.48 19.95
N LYS A 28 5.47 16.80 19.33
CA LYS A 28 4.05 17.12 19.46
C LYS A 28 3.10 16.06 18.92
N HIS A 29 1.85 16.23 19.31
CA HIS A 29 0.69 15.60 18.69
C HIS A 29 0.26 16.37 17.43
N VAL A 30 -0.12 15.66 16.37
CA VAL A 30 -0.58 16.23 15.10
C VAL A 30 -1.83 15.52 14.61
N ASN A 31 -2.89 16.28 14.36
CA ASN A 31 -4.07 15.81 13.63
C ASN A 31 -3.90 16.12 12.13
N LEU A 32 -3.51 15.12 11.34
CA LEU A 32 -3.28 15.32 9.91
C LEU A 32 -4.58 15.53 9.12
N VAL A 33 -5.72 15.03 9.62
CA VAL A 33 -7.03 15.25 9.00
C VAL A 33 -7.40 16.72 9.04
N GLN A 34 -7.25 17.39 10.18
CA GLN A 34 -7.47 18.84 10.30
C GLN A 34 -6.50 19.67 9.44
N VAL A 35 -5.24 19.23 9.33
CA VAL A 35 -4.27 19.87 8.43
C VAL A 35 -4.71 19.72 6.98
N LEU A 36 -5.22 18.55 6.59
CA LEU A 36 -5.72 18.29 5.25
C LEU A 36 -6.96 19.14 4.94
N GLU A 37 -7.92 19.21 5.85
CA GLU A 37 -9.13 20.05 5.73
C GLU A 37 -8.78 21.51 5.44
N LYS A 38 -7.89 22.09 6.26
CA LYS A 38 -7.44 23.47 6.09
C LYS A 38 -6.79 23.68 4.72
N LYS A 39 -5.90 22.77 4.31
CA LYS A 39 -5.18 22.88 3.03
C LYS A 39 -6.09 22.70 1.83
N THR A 40 -7.05 21.79 1.92
CA THR A 40 -8.06 21.57 0.87
C THR A 40 -8.92 22.81 0.69
N LYS A 41 -9.32 23.46 1.79
CA LYS A 41 -10.03 24.74 1.74
C LYS A 41 -9.19 25.83 1.05
N GLU A 42 -7.91 25.92 1.37
CA GLU A 42 -6.97 26.85 0.71
C GLU A 42 -6.83 26.59 -0.80
N GLU A 43 -6.87 25.33 -1.24
CA GLU A 43 -6.88 24.96 -2.68
C GLU A 43 -8.16 25.43 -3.37
N ILE A 44 -9.33 25.18 -2.75
CA ILE A 44 -10.63 25.55 -3.30
C ILE A 44 -10.80 27.07 -3.37
N GLU A 45 -10.38 27.81 -2.34
CA GLU A 45 -10.39 29.28 -2.35
C GLU A 45 -9.50 29.86 -3.47
N HIS A 46 -8.42 29.15 -3.83
CA HIS A 46 -7.59 29.54 -4.96
C HIS A 46 -8.24 29.26 -6.31
N ILE A 47 -8.97 28.14 -6.44
CA ILE A 47 -9.78 27.84 -7.63
C ILE A 47 -10.86 28.92 -7.80
N ASP A 48 -11.56 29.29 -6.73
CA ASP A 48 -12.62 30.31 -6.76
C ASP A 48 -12.10 31.69 -7.22
N THR A 49 -10.81 31.97 -6.98
CA THR A 49 -10.19 33.27 -7.31
C THR A 49 -9.40 33.28 -8.63
N THR A 50 -8.76 32.17 -9.00
CA THR A 50 -7.83 32.11 -10.15
C THR A 50 -8.28 31.14 -11.25
N GLY A 51 -9.27 30.29 -10.98
CA GLY A 51 -9.71 29.23 -11.88
C GLY A 51 -8.89 27.93 -11.78
N THR A 52 -7.81 27.90 -10.99
CA THR A 52 -6.94 26.73 -10.84
C THR A 52 -6.54 26.48 -9.37
N PRO A 53 -6.23 25.24 -8.96
CA PRO A 53 -5.70 24.97 -7.61
C PRO A 53 -4.31 25.59 -7.42
N LYS A 54 -3.91 25.84 -6.16
CA LYS A 54 -2.54 26.25 -5.80
C LYS A 54 -1.52 25.17 -6.19
N THR A 55 -1.95 23.92 -6.17
CA THR A 55 -1.15 22.77 -6.60
C THR A 55 -1.61 22.24 -7.95
N THR A 56 -2.37 21.15 -7.97
CA THR A 56 -2.85 20.47 -9.18
C THR A 56 -4.18 19.79 -8.88
N TYR A 57 -4.99 19.52 -9.90
CA TYR A 57 -6.21 18.72 -9.70
C TYR A 57 -5.91 17.29 -9.25
N TYR A 58 -4.75 16.72 -9.57
CA TYR A 58 -4.30 15.43 -9.02
C TYR A 58 -4.19 15.48 -7.49
N GLN A 59 -3.60 16.55 -6.94
CA GLN A 59 -3.49 16.73 -5.49
C GLN A 59 -4.85 17.04 -4.85
N LEU A 60 -5.70 17.86 -5.47
CA LEU A 60 -7.07 18.07 -4.98
C LEU A 60 -7.90 16.77 -5.00
N ALA A 61 -7.67 15.90 -5.97
CA ALA A 61 -8.29 14.59 -6.04
C ALA A 61 -7.82 13.68 -4.89
N LEU A 62 -6.51 13.66 -4.59
CA LEU A 62 -5.97 12.97 -3.42
C LEU A 62 -6.56 13.52 -2.12
N ASP A 63 -6.67 14.85 -2.00
CA ASP A 63 -7.26 15.51 -0.84
C ASP A 63 -8.71 15.04 -0.64
N THR A 64 -9.51 15.10 -1.69
CA THR A 64 -10.93 14.68 -1.68
C THR A 64 -11.06 13.19 -1.31
N LEU A 65 -10.19 12.34 -1.87
CA LEU A 65 -10.16 10.91 -1.57
C LEU A 65 -9.86 10.66 -0.08
N ALA A 66 -8.80 11.27 0.45
CA ALA A 66 -8.42 11.11 1.85
C ALA A 66 -9.48 11.67 2.82
N LEU A 67 -10.06 12.84 2.51
CA LEU A 67 -11.18 13.39 3.29
C LEU A 67 -12.41 12.47 3.27
N CYS A 68 -12.66 11.78 2.15
CA CYS A 68 -13.75 10.81 2.05
C CYS A 68 -13.51 9.60 2.95
N VAL A 69 -12.28 9.06 2.93
CA VAL A 69 -11.87 7.94 3.80
C VAL A 69 -12.06 8.28 5.27
N GLU A 70 -11.74 9.51 5.66
CA GLU A 70 -11.85 10.01 7.03
C GLU A 70 -13.25 10.53 7.41
N LYS A 71 -14.22 10.49 6.48
CA LYS A 71 -15.59 11.00 6.68
C LYS A 71 -15.60 12.47 7.16
N SER A 72 -14.70 13.28 6.60
CA SER A 72 -14.54 14.69 6.99
C SER A 72 -15.78 15.53 6.61
N PRO A 73 -16.13 16.55 7.42
CA PRO A 73 -17.19 17.51 7.09
C PRO A 73 -16.89 18.37 5.85
N GLU A 74 -15.61 18.57 5.47
CA GLU A 74 -15.23 19.38 4.30
C GLU A 74 -15.38 18.61 2.97
N LEU A 75 -15.73 17.32 3.03
CA LEU A 75 -15.79 16.43 1.88
C LEU A 75 -16.71 16.93 0.76
N GLU A 76 -17.90 17.41 1.12
CA GLU A 76 -18.89 17.83 0.11
C GLU A 76 -18.38 19.01 -0.72
N ARG A 77 -17.71 19.96 -0.07
CA ARG A 77 -17.13 21.13 -0.75
C ARG A 77 -16.01 20.70 -1.70
N ALA A 78 -15.10 19.84 -1.23
CA ALA A 78 -14.01 19.31 -2.04
C ALA A 78 -14.51 18.51 -3.25
N ALA A 79 -15.46 17.59 -3.03
CA ALA A 79 -16.05 16.78 -4.08
C ALA A 79 -16.84 17.63 -5.10
N THR A 80 -17.52 18.68 -4.65
CA THR A 80 -18.20 19.63 -5.56
C THR A 80 -17.21 20.36 -6.46
N ALA A 81 -16.10 20.86 -5.90
CA ALA A 81 -15.06 21.55 -6.67
C ALA A 81 -14.41 20.60 -7.69
N LEU A 82 -14.10 19.37 -7.26
CA LEU A 82 -13.49 18.35 -8.11
C LEU A 82 -14.43 17.90 -9.23
N ALA A 83 -15.71 17.63 -8.95
CA ALA A 83 -16.70 17.25 -9.96
C ALA A 83 -16.90 18.35 -11.02
N LYS A 84 -16.92 19.63 -10.60
CA LYS A 84 -16.96 20.76 -11.54
C LYS A 84 -15.72 20.79 -12.44
N ALA A 85 -14.54 20.53 -11.91
CA ALA A 85 -13.30 20.48 -12.69
C ALA A 85 -13.31 19.36 -13.74
N VAL A 86 -13.85 18.18 -13.40
CA VAL A 86 -14.06 17.08 -14.36
C VAL A 86 -15.00 17.55 -15.48
N LEU A 87 -16.18 18.08 -15.13
CA LEU A 87 -17.19 18.51 -16.09
C LEU A 87 -16.74 19.69 -16.97
N ALA A 88 -15.80 20.49 -16.49
CA ALA A 88 -15.18 21.58 -17.22
C ALA A 88 -13.95 21.14 -18.06
N ASN A 89 -13.67 19.82 -18.16
CA ASN A 89 -12.51 19.26 -18.85
C ASN A 89 -11.16 19.85 -18.39
N SER A 90 -11.06 20.23 -17.11
CA SER A 90 -9.90 20.95 -16.56
C SER A 90 -8.66 20.07 -16.31
N PHE A 91 -8.67 18.80 -16.76
CA PHE A 91 -7.56 17.86 -16.60
C PHE A 91 -6.62 17.81 -17.83
N GLN A 92 -6.83 18.73 -18.77
CA GLN A 92 -5.93 18.96 -19.89
C GLN A 92 -4.93 20.06 -19.52
N PHE A 93 -3.62 19.77 -19.57
CA PHE A 93 -2.56 20.73 -19.25
C PHE A 93 -1.71 21.04 -20.48
N ASN A 94 -1.97 22.17 -21.14
CA ASN A 94 -1.18 22.65 -22.31
C ASN A 94 -0.88 21.54 -23.34
N GLY A 95 -1.80 20.60 -23.56
CA GLY A 95 -1.54 19.38 -24.31
C GLY A 95 -2.47 18.22 -23.90
N PRO A 96 -1.94 17.01 -23.63
CA PRO A 96 -2.74 15.80 -23.48
C PRO A 96 -3.53 15.76 -22.16
N PHE A 97 -4.59 14.96 -22.17
CA PHE A 97 -5.40 14.64 -21.00
C PHE A 97 -4.59 13.83 -19.97
N SER A 98 -4.72 14.19 -18.69
CA SER A 98 -4.03 13.51 -17.59
C SER A 98 -4.85 12.32 -17.06
N VAL A 99 -4.54 11.12 -17.53
CA VAL A 99 -5.16 9.87 -17.03
C VAL A 99 -4.95 9.69 -15.53
N ASP A 100 -3.77 10.02 -15.00
CA ASP A 100 -3.48 9.97 -13.56
C ASP A 100 -4.46 10.82 -12.75
N THR A 101 -4.71 12.05 -13.20
CA THR A 101 -5.62 13.00 -12.54
C THR A 101 -7.05 12.50 -12.58
N ALA A 102 -7.51 12.05 -13.76
CA ALA A 102 -8.85 11.52 -13.93
C ALA A 102 -9.09 10.24 -13.12
N ALA A 103 -8.08 9.37 -13.01
CA ALA A 103 -8.18 8.14 -12.25
C ALA A 103 -8.33 8.40 -10.75
N VAL A 104 -7.47 9.25 -10.16
CA VAL A 104 -7.59 9.60 -8.74
C VAL A 104 -8.87 10.40 -8.48
N ALA A 105 -9.29 11.27 -9.40
CA ALA A 105 -10.56 11.97 -9.30
C ALA A 105 -11.75 11.01 -9.32
N SER A 106 -11.71 9.98 -10.17
CA SER A 106 -12.75 8.94 -10.23
C SER A 106 -12.83 8.16 -8.92
N LEU A 107 -11.69 7.75 -8.34
CA LEU A 107 -11.64 7.10 -7.02
C LEU A 107 -12.24 8.02 -5.94
N ALA A 108 -11.84 9.29 -5.91
CA ALA A 108 -12.32 10.27 -4.93
C ALA A 108 -13.83 10.50 -5.04
N LEU A 109 -14.35 10.75 -6.24
CA LEU A 109 -15.78 11.02 -6.47
C LEU A 109 -16.63 9.78 -6.25
N PHE A 110 -16.13 8.59 -6.63
CA PHE A 110 -16.82 7.33 -6.38
C PHE A 110 -16.95 7.05 -4.88
N CYS A 111 -15.91 7.35 -4.10
CA CYS A 111 -15.97 7.25 -2.63
C CYS A 111 -17.15 8.04 -2.04
N VAL A 112 -17.42 9.24 -2.57
CA VAL A 112 -18.52 10.10 -2.11
C VAL A 112 -19.86 9.60 -2.63
N TYR A 113 -19.91 9.16 -3.87
CA TYR A 113 -21.11 8.63 -4.52
C TYR A 113 -21.63 7.37 -3.81
N GLU A 114 -20.76 6.38 -3.57
CA GLU A 114 -21.12 5.13 -2.91
C GLU A 114 -21.61 5.36 -1.46
N GLY A 115 -21.03 6.34 -0.75
CA GLY A 115 -21.42 6.68 0.61
C GLY A 115 -22.80 7.34 0.74
N ARG A 116 -23.48 7.67 -0.36
CA ARG A 116 -24.72 8.47 -0.39
C ARG A 116 -25.87 7.74 -1.09
N ILE A 117 -26.44 6.74 -0.40
CA ILE A 117 -27.65 6.00 -0.84
C ILE A 117 -28.96 6.74 -0.46
N SER A 118 -28.91 8.00 -0.01
CA SER A 118 -30.11 8.70 0.48
C SER A 118 -30.80 9.54 -0.61
N PRO A 119 -32.12 9.38 -0.85
CA PRO A 119 -32.86 10.06 -1.94
C PRO A 119 -32.91 11.60 -1.86
N GLN A 120 -32.52 12.21 -0.74
CA GLN A 120 -32.69 13.63 -0.47
C GLN A 120 -31.63 14.55 -1.14
N GLN A 121 -30.63 13.99 -1.84
CA GLN A 121 -29.54 14.75 -2.47
C GLN A 121 -29.45 14.57 -4.00
N SER A 122 -30.60 14.39 -4.67
CA SER A 122 -30.67 14.03 -6.10
C SER A 122 -29.81 14.88 -7.04
N LYS A 123 -29.71 16.21 -6.82
CA LYS A 123 -28.92 17.11 -7.70
C LYS A 123 -27.41 16.94 -7.51
N PHE A 124 -26.93 16.81 -6.28
CA PHE A 124 -25.50 16.62 -6.02
C PHE A 124 -25.05 15.24 -6.48
N THR A 125 -25.83 14.20 -6.17
CA THR A 125 -25.60 12.83 -6.67
C THR A 125 -25.60 12.78 -8.19
N GLY A 126 -26.53 13.45 -8.88
CA GLY A 126 -26.53 13.53 -10.33
C GLY A 126 -25.29 14.25 -10.90
N THR A 127 -24.75 15.24 -10.19
CA THR A 127 -23.50 15.91 -10.58
C THR A 127 -22.30 14.96 -10.46
N LEU A 128 -22.22 14.19 -9.37
CA LEU A 128 -21.19 13.17 -9.19
C LEU A 128 -21.28 12.08 -10.25
N GLN A 129 -22.50 11.60 -10.53
CA GLN A 129 -22.75 10.58 -11.55
C GLN A 129 -22.29 11.04 -12.94
N ALA A 130 -22.63 12.28 -13.33
CA ALA A 130 -22.21 12.86 -14.60
C ALA A 130 -20.68 13.01 -14.67
N ALA A 131 -20.04 13.46 -13.59
CA ALA A 131 -18.58 13.58 -13.53
C ALA A 131 -17.89 12.21 -13.62
N LEU A 132 -18.38 11.20 -12.90
CA LEU A 132 -17.85 9.83 -12.94
C LEU A 132 -17.98 9.21 -14.33
N ALA A 133 -19.14 9.41 -14.99
CA ALA A 133 -19.36 8.93 -16.36
C ALA A 133 -18.37 9.59 -17.34
N LEU A 134 -18.17 10.90 -17.25
CA LEU A 134 -17.25 11.63 -18.11
C LEU A 134 -15.79 11.20 -17.86
N ALA A 135 -15.33 11.19 -16.61
CA ALA A 135 -13.97 10.79 -16.28
C ALA A 135 -13.66 9.35 -16.71
N THR A 136 -14.61 8.43 -16.52
CA THR A 136 -14.48 7.03 -16.96
C THR A 136 -14.35 6.94 -18.47
N LYS A 137 -15.21 7.65 -19.20
CA LYS A 137 -15.13 7.72 -20.67
C LYS A 137 -13.78 8.28 -21.13
N ASP A 138 -13.31 9.36 -20.52
CA ASP A 138 -12.06 10.00 -20.91
C ASP A 138 -10.84 9.10 -20.63
N ILE A 139 -10.83 8.36 -19.51
CA ILE A 139 -9.79 7.35 -19.24
C ILE A 139 -9.79 6.25 -20.33
N LEU A 140 -10.97 5.77 -20.74
CA LEU A 140 -11.10 4.73 -21.76
C LEU A 140 -10.67 5.22 -23.15
N ASN A 141 -10.88 6.50 -23.47
CA ASN A 141 -10.45 7.11 -24.74
C ASN A 141 -8.92 7.14 -24.87
N GLU A 142 -8.18 7.11 -23.75
CA GLU A 142 -6.72 7.06 -23.72
C GLU A 142 -6.16 5.63 -23.75
N GLN A 143 -7.00 4.62 -24.00
CA GLN A 143 -6.55 3.24 -24.15
C GLN A 143 -5.71 3.06 -25.43
N GLN A 144 -4.49 2.54 -25.27
CA GLN A 144 -3.58 2.22 -26.35
C GLN A 144 -3.88 0.87 -27.01
N SER A 145 -3.33 0.66 -28.21
CA SER A 145 -3.47 -0.59 -28.95
C SER A 145 -2.87 -1.81 -28.23
N ASN A 146 -1.86 -1.64 -27.36
CA ASN A 146 -1.31 -2.70 -26.51
C ASN A 146 -2.13 -2.94 -25.22
N GLY A 147 -3.11 -2.08 -24.92
CA GLY A 147 -3.97 -2.18 -23.74
C GLY A 147 -3.55 -1.33 -22.55
N LEU A 148 -2.46 -0.55 -22.64
CA LEU A 148 -2.14 0.46 -21.61
C LEU A 148 -3.18 1.59 -21.62
N LEU A 149 -3.42 2.20 -20.47
CA LEU A 149 -4.37 3.30 -20.29
C LEU A 149 -3.58 4.60 -20.04
N GLY A 150 -3.51 5.48 -21.03
CA GLY A 150 -2.61 6.63 -21.04
C GLY A 150 -1.19 6.20 -21.37
N ASN A 151 -0.39 5.85 -20.37
CA ASN A 151 0.95 5.29 -20.51
C ASN A 151 1.21 4.20 -19.44
N VAL A 152 2.41 3.61 -19.44
CA VAL A 152 2.78 2.52 -18.52
C VAL A 152 2.65 2.91 -17.03
N TYR A 153 2.88 4.18 -16.69
CA TYR A 153 2.86 4.67 -15.31
C TYR A 153 1.45 5.07 -14.84
N SER A 154 0.61 5.60 -15.73
CA SER A 154 -0.78 5.95 -15.40
C SER A 154 -1.73 4.76 -15.38
N THR A 155 -1.35 3.66 -16.05
CA THR A 155 -2.19 2.46 -16.20
C THR A 155 -2.61 1.90 -14.84
N GLY A 156 -1.73 1.91 -13.83
CA GLY A 156 -2.07 1.39 -12.51
C GLY A 156 -3.23 2.11 -11.86
N LEU A 157 -3.19 3.44 -11.80
CA LEU A 157 -4.28 4.24 -11.26
C LEU A 157 -5.55 4.10 -12.10
N ALA A 158 -5.43 4.08 -13.43
CA ALA A 158 -6.56 3.89 -14.33
C ALA A 158 -7.27 2.56 -14.10
N MET A 159 -6.53 1.46 -13.88
CA MET A 159 -7.10 0.16 -13.52
C MET A 159 -7.89 0.23 -12.21
N GLN A 160 -7.39 0.94 -11.18
CA GLN A 160 -8.13 1.13 -9.93
C GLN A 160 -9.45 1.88 -10.18
N ALA A 161 -9.40 2.97 -10.95
CA ALA A 161 -10.59 3.76 -11.29
C ALA A 161 -11.63 2.93 -12.05
N LEU A 162 -11.24 2.26 -13.14
CA LEU A 162 -12.14 1.45 -13.95
C LEU A 162 -12.71 0.24 -13.18
N SER A 163 -11.98 -0.29 -12.19
CA SER A 163 -12.50 -1.38 -11.35
C SER A 163 -13.69 -0.97 -10.48
N VAL A 164 -13.77 0.31 -10.09
CA VAL A 164 -14.86 0.83 -9.24
C VAL A 164 -15.94 1.54 -10.05
N THR A 165 -15.64 2.02 -11.27
CA THR A 165 -16.60 2.71 -12.13
C THR A 165 -17.24 1.81 -13.20
N SER A 166 -17.32 0.50 -12.96
CA SER A 166 -17.89 -0.47 -13.91
C SER A 166 -19.35 -0.22 -14.32
N GLU A 167 -20.12 0.51 -13.50
CA GLU A 167 -21.49 0.92 -13.85
C GLU A 167 -21.54 1.98 -14.99
N PHE A 168 -20.41 2.61 -15.32
CA PHE A 168 -20.33 3.72 -16.27
C PHE A 168 -19.80 3.33 -17.65
N TYR A 169 -19.49 2.04 -17.89
CA TYR A 169 -19.04 1.53 -19.18
C TYR A 169 -19.50 0.09 -19.42
N THR A 170 -19.46 -0.35 -20.68
CA THR A 170 -19.85 -1.71 -21.08
C THR A 170 -18.67 -2.67 -20.99
N ALA A 171 -18.93 -3.97 -20.77
CA ALA A 171 -17.88 -4.97 -20.56
C ALA A 171 -16.86 -5.08 -21.71
N ASP A 172 -17.24 -4.70 -22.93
CA ASP A 172 -16.39 -4.68 -24.13
C ASP A 172 -15.52 -3.42 -24.26
N ALA A 173 -15.78 -2.37 -23.47
CA ALA A 173 -15.03 -1.11 -23.56
C ALA A 173 -13.60 -1.22 -23.03
N TRP A 174 -13.31 -2.20 -22.14
CA TRP A 174 -11.97 -2.41 -21.58
C TRP A 174 -11.61 -3.89 -21.45
N ASN A 175 -10.53 -4.30 -22.11
CA ASN A 175 -9.96 -5.64 -21.97
C ASN A 175 -8.92 -5.68 -20.85
N CYS A 176 -9.39 -5.83 -19.60
CA CYS A 176 -8.54 -5.90 -18.41
C CYS A 176 -7.42 -6.97 -18.49
N PRO A 177 -7.68 -8.22 -18.94
CA PRO A 177 -6.62 -9.22 -19.10
C PRO A 177 -5.49 -8.77 -20.04
N LYS A 178 -5.82 -8.09 -21.14
CA LYS A 178 -4.81 -7.54 -22.05
C LYS A 178 -3.96 -6.46 -21.38
N THR A 179 -4.59 -5.53 -20.67
CA THR A 179 -3.88 -4.50 -19.87
C THR A 179 -2.96 -5.14 -18.84
N LEU A 180 -3.45 -6.13 -18.09
CA LEU A 180 -2.66 -6.82 -17.06
C LEU A 180 -1.44 -7.52 -17.66
N ASN A 181 -1.61 -8.25 -18.77
CA ASN A 181 -0.51 -8.94 -19.43
C ASN A 181 0.58 -7.96 -19.92
N GLU A 182 0.18 -6.82 -20.50
CA GLU A 182 1.11 -5.79 -20.94
C GLU A 182 1.86 -5.16 -19.76
N VAL A 183 1.16 -4.85 -18.65
CA VAL A 183 1.80 -4.36 -17.42
C VAL A 183 2.80 -5.37 -16.87
N LEU A 184 2.46 -6.66 -16.81
CA LEU A 184 3.36 -7.71 -16.34
C LEU A 184 4.61 -7.82 -17.23
N SER A 185 4.47 -7.71 -18.55
CA SER A 185 5.63 -7.62 -19.46
C SER A 185 6.52 -6.44 -19.09
N LYS A 186 5.94 -5.25 -18.91
CA LYS A 186 6.70 -4.04 -18.55
C LYS A 186 7.38 -4.12 -17.19
N ILE A 187 6.81 -4.86 -16.24
CA ILE A 187 7.47 -5.17 -14.95
C ILE A 187 8.75 -5.99 -15.19
N THR A 188 8.69 -7.03 -16.03
CA THR A 188 9.87 -7.85 -16.34
C THR A 188 10.95 -7.08 -17.11
N GLU A 189 10.56 -6.06 -17.87
CA GLU A 189 11.46 -5.13 -18.56
C GLU A 189 12.06 -4.05 -17.63
N GLY A 190 11.67 -4.01 -16.34
CA GLY A 190 12.19 -3.06 -15.36
C GLY A 190 11.54 -1.68 -15.36
N ALA A 191 10.37 -1.51 -16.00
CA ALA A 191 9.68 -0.23 -16.09
C ALA A 191 9.32 0.37 -14.72
N PHE A 192 9.11 -0.48 -13.70
CA PHE A 192 8.69 -0.08 -12.34
C PHE A 192 9.82 -0.12 -11.31
N SER A 193 11.05 0.16 -11.72
CA SER A 193 12.21 0.28 -10.82
C SER A 193 12.15 1.47 -9.87
N ILE A 194 11.35 2.51 -10.21
CA ILE A 194 11.13 3.68 -9.35
C ILE A 194 10.08 3.32 -8.26
N PRO A 195 10.39 3.45 -6.96
CA PRO A 195 9.47 3.04 -5.89
C PRO A 195 8.09 3.68 -5.96
N ALA A 196 7.99 4.95 -6.37
CA ALA A 196 6.71 5.63 -6.55
C ALA A 196 5.86 5.05 -7.69
N ALA A 197 6.49 4.62 -8.79
CA ALA A 197 5.78 3.96 -9.88
C ALA A 197 5.32 2.57 -9.44
N ALA A 198 6.18 1.81 -8.76
CA ALA A 198 5.84 0.50 -8.21
C ALA A 198 4.67 0.57 -7.20
N SER A 199 4.66 1.57 -6.31
CA SER A 199 3.61 1.70 -5.30
C SER A 199 2.24 2.08 -5.89
N GLN A 200 2.19 2.74 -7.05
CA GLN A 200 0.95 3.11 -7.72
C GLN A 200 0.32 1.96 -8.50
N ILE A 201 1.12 1.06 -9.07
CA ILE A 201 0.61 -0.11 -9.82
C ILE A 201 0.25 -1.28 -8.91
N LEU A 202 0.97 -1.47 -7.80
CA LEU A 202 0.84 -2.65 -6.94
C LEU A 202 -0.60 -2.94 -6.47
N PRO A 203 -1.41 -1.95 -6.02
CA PRO A 203 -2.79 -2.23 -5.62
C PRO A 203 -3.59 -2.92 -6.73
N SER A 204 -3.50 -2.42 -7.97
CA SER A 204 -4.23 -2.97 -9.12
C SER A 204 -3.84 -4.41 -9.42
N LEU A 205 -2.56 -4.76 -9.26
CA LEU A 205 -2.06 -6.12 -9.49
C LEU A 205 -2.63 -7.13 -8.49
N VAL A 206 -3.03 -6.68 -7.30
CA VAL A 206 -3.61 -7.52 -6.24
C VAL A 206 -5.13 -7.33 -6.12
N GLY A 207 -5.77 -6.71 -7.12
CA GLY A 207 -7.22 -6.48 -7.13
C GLY A 207 -7.68 -5.50 -6.04
N LYS A 208 -6.85 -4.51 -5.72
CA LYS A 208 -7.08 -3.48 -4.71
C LYS A 208 -7.02 -2.09 -5.28
N THR A 209 -7.62 -1.15 -4.56
CA THR A 209 -7.67 0.26 -4.88
C THR A 209 -7.35 1.10 -3.65
N TYR A 210 -7.15 2.40 -3.84
CA TYR A 210 -7.07 3.32 -2.70
C TYR A 210 -8.35 3.40 -1.87
N LEU A 211 -9.49 2.87 -2.33
CA LEU A 211 -10.73 2.84 -1.55
C LEU A 211 -10.79 1.72 -0.52
N ASP A 212 -9.98 0.67 -0.67
CA ASP A 212 -9.91 -0.45 0.28
C ASP A 212 -9.41 -0.02 1.67
N VAL A 213 -8.71 1.11 1.77
CA VAL A 213 -8.21 1.66 3.05
C VAL A 213 -9.34 2.08 4.00
N ARG A 214 -10.58 2.28 3.51
CA ARG A 214 -11.75 2.67 4.34
C ARG A 214 -12.16 1.60 5.34
N GLY A 215 -12.01 0.34 4.94
CA GLY A 215 -12.45 -0.83 5.70
C GLY A 215 -11.30 -1.73 6.12
N LEU A 216 -10.06 -1.22 6.08
CA LEU A 216 -8.89 -2.02 6.42
C LEU A 216 -8.92 -2.36 7.91
N THR A 217 -9.10 -3.64 8.21
CA THR A 217 -8.84 -4.22 9.52
C THR A 217 -7.46 -4.84 9.48
N CYS A 218 -6.47 -4.13 10.03
CA CYS A 218 -5.21 -4.78 10.36
C CYS A 218 -5.53 -5.72 11.50
N SER A 219 -5.56 -7.01 11.18
CA SER A 219 -5.81 -8.02 12.19
C SER A 219 -4.73 -7.90 13.25
N SER A 220 -5.14 -7.65 14.49
CA SER A 220 -4.29 -7.82 15.67
C SER A 220 -4.11 -9.30 16.02
N GLU A 221 -4.58 -10.22 15.15
CA GLU A 221 -4.26 -11.64 15.26
C GLU A 221 -2.74 -11.78 15.29
N THR A 222 -2.29 -12.34 16.39
CA THR A 222 -0.91 -12.78 16.54
C THR A 222 -0.87 -14.27 16.30
N VAL A 223 0.23 -14.73 15.72
CA VAL A 223 0.59 -16.15 15.74
C VAL A 223 1.57 -16.36 16.88
N THR A 224 1.34 -17.41 17.65
CA THR A 224 2.26 -17.89 18.68
C THR A 224 3.25 -18.83 18.02
N VAL A 225 4.55 -18.59 18.18
CA VAL A 225 5.61 -19.43 17.59
C VAL A 225 6.51 -19.94 18.70
N HIS A 226 6.74 -21.25 18.73
CA HIS A 226 7.70 -21.88 19.63
C HIS A 226 9.06 -21.89 18.96
N TYR A 227 9.97 -21.02 19.39
CA TYR A 227 11.28 -20.86 18.76
C TYR A 227 12.37 -21.54 19.60
N LYS A 228 13.16 -22.40 18.96
CA LYS A 228 14.28 -23.12 19.56
C LYS A 228 15.57 -22.82 18.83
N VAL A 229 16.66 -22.68 19.58
CA VAL A 229 18.02 -22.58 19.04
C VAL A 229 18.84 -23.72 19.62
N ILE A 230 19.46 -24.52 18.74
CA ILE A 230 20.17 -25.74 19.11
C ILE A 230 21.57 -25.72 18.51
N ASN A 231 22.58 -25.89 19.36
CA ASN A 231 23.92 -26.24 18.95
C ASN A 231 24.37 -27.49 19.72
N GLN A 232 24.49 -28.60 18.98
CA GLN A 232 25.08 -29.86 19.45
C GLN A 232 26.31 -30.26 18.61
N LEU A 233 26.76 -29.39 17.71
CA LEU A 233 27.80 -29.71 16.73
C LEU A 233 29.20 -29.31 17.23
N ILE A 234 29.34 -28.10 17.79
CA ILE A 234 30.64 -27.57 18.26
C ILE A 234 30.47 -27.05 19.68
N GLY A 235 31.35 -27.45 20.60
CA GLY A 235 31.30 -26.96 21.99
C GLY A 235 31.56 -25.45 22.09
N PRO A 236 30.93 -24.73 23.04
CA PRO A 236 30.00 -25.23 24.04
C PRO A 236 28.61 -25.52 23.44
N TYR A 237 28.04 -26.66 23.83
CA TYR A 237 26.68 -27.05 23.41
C TYR A 237 25.65 -26.21 24.14
N PHE A 238 24.56 -25.86 23.45
CA PHE A 238 23.44 -25.14 24.04
C PHE A 238 22.13 -25.47 23.35
N GLU A 239 21.05 -25.35 24.14
CA GLU A 239 19.67 -25.48 23.67
C GLU A 239 18.82 -24.46 24.42
N TYR A 240 18.27 -23.50 23.69
CA TYR A 240 17.39 -22.46 24.23
C TYR A 240 16.03 -22.53 23.55
N SER A 241 14.98 -22.26 24.31
CA SER A 241 13.61 -22.28 23.82
C SER A 241 12.84 -21.08 24.36
N THR A 242 12.03 -20.45 23.52
CA THR A 242 11.09 -19.41 23.92
C THR A 242 9.80 -19.51 23.12
N THR A 243 8.77 -18.82 23.59
CA THR A 243 7.51 -18.66 22.86
C THR A 243 7.28 -17.18 22.62
N VAL A 244 7.15 -16.80 21.35
CA VAL A 244 6.93 -15.40 20.96
C VAL A 244 5.60 -15.25 20.25
N LYS A 245 5.01 -14.08 20.37
CA LYS A 245 3.82 -13.69 19.62
C LYS A 245 4.20 -12.61 18.62
N VAL A 246 3.92 -12.86 17.35
CA VAL A 246 4.16 -11.89 16.27
C VAL A 246 2.87 -11.67 15.50
N PRO A 247 2.66 -10.50 14.86
CA PRO A 247 1.50 -10.28 14.00
C PRO A 247 1.39 -11.36 12.93
N LYS A 248 0.16 -11.83 12.67
CA LYS A 248 -0.10 -12.85 11.65
C LYS A 248 0.39 -12.39 10.28
N GLY A 249 1.13 -13.25 9.59
CA GLY A 249 1.75 -12.94 8.31
C GLY A 249 3.14 -12.30 8.40
N SER A 250 3.65 -12.05 9.61
CA SER A 250 5.06 -11.71 9.83
C SER A 250 5.97 -12.81 9.30
N VAL A 251 7.15 -12.41 8.82
CA VAL A 251 8.19 -13.36 8.41
C VAL A 251 8.99 -13.85 9.61
N LEU A 252 9.71 -14.96 9.44
CA LEU A 252 10.50 -15.61 10.49
C LEU A 252 11.54 -14.67 11.11
N LEU A 253 12.08 -13.70 10.37
CA LEU A 253 12.97 -12.68 10.93
C LEU A 253 12.32 -11.92 12.10
N ALA A 254 11.02 -11.61 12.05
CA ALA A 254 10.31 -10.95 13.15
C ALA A 254 10.20 -11.82 14.41
N VAL A 255 10.15 -13.15 14.24
CA VAL A 255 10.19 -14.11 15.36
C VAL A 255 11.56 -14.08 16.03
N LEU A 256 12.64 -14.04 15.24
CA LEU A 256 14.02 -13.92 15.75
C LEU A 256 14.21 -12.59 16.50
N GLU A 257 13.70 -11.48 15.95
CA GLU A 257 13.73 -10.18 16.61
C GLU A 257 12.95 -10.18 17.92
N ALA A 258 11.74 -10.75 17.95
CA ALA A 258 10.95 -10.88 19.16
C ALA A 258 11.65 -11.74 20.23
N ALA A 259 12.30 -12.84 19.82
CA ALA A 259 13.07 -13.70 20.73
C ALA A 259 14.30 -12.97 21.30
N LYS A 260 15.01 -12.19 20.47
CA LYS A 260 16.13 -11.34 20.90
C LYS A 260 15.69 -10.25 21.87
N GLN A 261 14.53 -9.62 21.64
CA GLN A 261 13.97 -8.64 22.56
C GLN A 261 13.61 -9.26 23.92
N PHE A 262 13.14 -10.51 23.91
CA PHE A 262 12.84 -11.26 25.14
C PHE A 262 14.10 -11.63 25.91
N ASN A 263 15.11 -12.21 25.26
CA ASN A 263 16.39 -12.54 25.89
C ASN A 263 17.55 -12.46 24.88
N ALA A 264 18.25 -11.33 24.87
CA ALA A 264 19.38 -11.09 23.96
C ALA A 264 20.59 -11.99 24.26
N ASN A 265 20.73 -12.50 25.48
CA ASN A 265 21.86 -13.38 25.83
C ASN A 265 21.74 -14.77 25.20
N GLU A 266 20.53 -15.22 24.89
CA GLU A 266 20.28 -16.56 24.33
C GLU A 266 19.91 -16.50 22.84
N PHE A 267 19.18 -15.45 22.43
CA PHE A 267 18.61 -15.32 21.09
C PHE A 267 19.20 -14.15 20.29
N SER A 268 20.38 -13.63 20.67
CA SER A 268 21.10 -12.70 19.80
C SER A 268 21.42 -13.38 18.47
N PHE A 269 21.30 -12.64 17.38
CA PHE A 269 21.65 -13.11 16.05
C PHE A 269 22.23 -11.99 15.20
N GLN A 270 22.94 -12.37 14.15
CA GLN A 270 23.46 -11.48 13.12
C GLN A 270 23.01 -11.96 11.74
N THR A 271 22.81 -11.01 10.83
CA THR A 271 22.45 -11.27 9.44
C THR A 271 23.39 -10.56 8.50
N GLU A 272 23.60 -11.14 7.32
CA GLU A 272 24.21 -10.49 6.18
C GLU A 272 23.20 -10.42 5.03
N GLU A 273 23.15 -9.30 4.32
CA GLU A 273 22.29 -9.18 3.15
C GLU A 273 22.89 -9.90 1.94
N THR A 274 22.03 -10.64 1.25
CA THR A 274 22.39 -11.40 0.05
C THR A 274 21.42 -11.08 -1.09
N SER A 275 21.71 -11.54 -2.30
CA SER A 275 20.74 -11.44 -3.42
C SER A 275 19.43 -12.19 -3.16
N TRP A 276 19.37 -13.04 -2.14
CA TRP A 276 18.18 -13.80 -1.71
C TRP A 276 17.55 -13.25 -0.42
N GLY A 277 18.02 -12.09 0.06
CA GLY A 277 17.59 -11.46 1.31
C GLY A 277 18.50 -11.77 2.51
N PRO A 278 18.03 -11.47 3.74
CA PRO A 278 18.84 -11.56 4.94
C PRO A 278 19.15 -13.02 5.28
N MET A 279 20.44 -13.36 5.30
CA MET A 279 20.96 -14.65 5.71
C MET A 279 21.46 -14.57 7.14
N VAL A 280 20.99 -15.45 8.04
CA VAL A 280 21.48 -15.52 9.42
C VAL A 280 22.86 -16.16 9.44
N THR A 281 23.86 -15.41 9.90
CA THR A 281 25.27 -15.85 9.92
C THR A 281 25.72 -16.29 11.31
N SER A 282 25.07 -15.79 12.38
CA SER A 282 25.41 -16.13 13.76
C SER A 282 24.16 -16.11 14.65
N ILE A 283 24.10 -17.02 15.62
CA ILE A 283 23.12 -17.02 16.71
C ILE A 283 23.86 -17.32 18.01
N ASN A 284 23.55 -16.59 19.08
CA ASN A 284 24.23 -16.66 20.37
C ASN A 284 25.76 -16.55 20.27
N GLY A 285 26.23 -15.66 19.38
CA GLY A 285 27.65 -15.46 19.12
C GLY A 285 28.36 -16.58 18.34
N LEU A 286 27.69 -17.70 18.04
CA LEU A 286 28.26 -18.79 17.26
C LEU A 286 28.02 -18.59 15.76
N GLN A 287 29.09 -18.31 15.03
CA GLN A 287 29.08 -18.00 13.60
C GLN A 287 29.24 -19.26 12.75
N GLY A 288 28.50 -19.34 11.63
CA GLY A 288 28.75 -20.32 10.58
C GLY A 288 30.08 -20.06 9.87
N SER A 289 30.72 -21.10 9.34
CA SER A 289 32.03 -21.03 8.72
C SER A 289 32.04 -21.72 7.36
N THR A 290 32.51 -20.99 6.34
CA THR A 290 32.70 -21.55 4.99
C THR A 290 33.82 -22.60 4.98
N ASN A 291 34.90 -22.36 5.73
CA ASN A 291 36.04 -23.28 5.80
C ASN A 291 35.67 -24.57 6.54
N GLU A 292 34.93 -24.44 7.65
CA GLU A 292 34.52 -25.59 8.47
C GLU A 292 33.23 -26.24 7.99
N LYS A 293 32.61 -25.66 6.94
CA LYS A 293 31.36 -26.12 6.34
C LYS A 293 30.20 -26.14 7.34
N THR A 294 30.06 -25.11 8.17
CA THR A 294 29.00 -24.98 9.18
C THR A 294 28.05 -23.81 8.88
N TYR A 295 26.78 -23.97 9.25
CA TYR A 295 25.74 -22.96 9.01
C TYR A 295 24.56 -23.13 9.98
N TRP A 296 23.69 -22.12 10.04
CA TRP A 296 22.42 -22.19 10.78
C TRP A 296 21.29 -22.67 9.86
N GLN A 297 20.82 -23.89 10.09
CA GLN A 297 19.67 -24.46 9.40
C GLN A 297 18.38 -24.09 10.12
N PHE A 298 17.34 -23.68 9.39
CA PHE A 298 16.01 -23.45 9.95
C PHE A 298 15.07 -24.60 9.59
N LEU A 299 14.28 -25.05 10.56
CA LEU A 299 13.33 -26.15 10.42
C LEU A 299 11.97 -25.78 11.01
N SER A 300 10.91 -26.37 10.46
CA SER A 300 9.59 -26.51 11.09
C SER A 300 9.52 -27.87 11.75
N GLY A 301 9.67 -27.92 13.08
CA GLY A 301 9.95 -29.13 13.84
C GLY A 301 11.22 -29.83 13.34
N LYS A 302 11.05 -30.89 12.54
CA LYS A 302 12.15 -31.68 11.95
C LYS A 302 12.33 -31.47 10.44
N THR A 303 11.47 -30.67 9.81
CA THR A 303 11.46 -30.48 8.35
C THR A 303 12.21 -29.20 7.99
N PRO A 304 13.29 -29.24 7.20
CA PRO A 304 13.97 -28.03 6.74
C PRO A 304 13.03 -27.08 6.01
N LEU A 305 13.19 -25.77 6.24
CA LEU A 305 12.41 -24.75 5.54
C LEU A 305 12.87 -24.60 4.09
N GLU A 306 11.91 -24.35 3.19
CA GLU A 306 12.17 -24.08 1.76
C GLU A 306 12.38 -22.59 1.46
N GLN A 307 12.27 -21.71 2.47
CA GLN A 307 12.41 -20.26 2.35
C GLN A 307 13.33 -19.71 3.44
N GLY A 308 14.01 -18.59 3.15
CA GLY A 308 14.84 -17.88 4.11
C GLY A 308 14.04 -17.13 5.18
N VAL A 309 14.73 -16.64 6.22
CA VAL A 309 14.09 -15.95 7.36
C VAL A 309 13.33 -14.67 6.96
N GLY A 310 13.75 -14.02 5.87
CA GLY A 310 13.10 -12.83 5.33
C GLY A 310 11.83 -13.10 4.51
N SER A 311 11.47 -14.37 4.27
CA SER A 311 10.32 -14.74 3.42
C SER A 311 9.39 -15.76 4.07
N TYR A 312 9.93 -16.72 4.82
CA TYR A 312 9.12 -17.74 5.48
C TYR A 312 8.15 -17.10 6.47
N LYS A 313 6.86 -17.45 6.41
CA LYS A 313 5.81 -16.94 7.31
C LYS A 313 5.33 -18.07 8.23
N PRO A 314 5.71 -18.06 9.52
CA PRO A 314 5.27 -19.08 10.47
C PRO A 314 3.75 -19.09 10.69
N LYS A 315 3.21 -20.28 10.98
CA LYS A 315 1.82 -20.54 11.34
C LYS A 315 1.64 -20.46 12.86
N ASP A 316 0.38 -20.35 13.30
CA ASP A 316 0.05 -20.35 14.72
C ASP A 316 0.39 -21.70 15.38
N ASN A 317 1.05 -21.62 16.53
CA ASN A 317 1.64 -22.71 17.32
C ASN A 317 2.69 -23.54 16.58
N GLU A 318 3.32 -22.98 15.54
CA GLU A 318 4.41 -23.65 14.84
C GLU A 318 5.69 -23.72 15.69
N GLU A 319 6.39 -24.86 15.64
CA GLU A 319 7.72 -25.02 16.22
C GLU A 319 8.78 -24.70 15.17
N ILE A 320 9.54 -23.62 15.38
CA ILE A 320 10.67 -23.27 14.55
C ILE A 320 11.97 -23.58 15.28
N VAL A 321 12.86 -24.30 14.61
CA VAL A 321 14.17 -24.69 15.14
C VAL A 321 15.27 -24.06 14.29
N ALA A 322 16.15 -23.28 14.91
CA ALA A 322 17.44 -22.89 14.36
C ALA A 322 18.52 -23.86 14.86
N MET A 323 19.04 -24.70 13.98
CA MET A 323 19.98 -25.76 14.31
C MET A 323 21.35 -25.48 13.69
N PHE A 324 22.38 -25.41 14.53
CA PHE A 324 23.76 -25.29 14.04
C PHE A 324 24.20 -26.60 13.41
N SER A 325 24.46 -26.56 12.12
CA SER A 325 24.54 -27.72 11.24
C SER A 325 25.81 -27.71 10.39
N LYS A 326 26.12 -28.85 9.78
CA LYS A 326 27.24 -29.03 8.85
C LYS A 326 26.71 -29.48 7.49
N TYR A 327 27.33 -29.01 6.40
CA TYR A 327 27.05 -29.50 5.04
C TYR A 327 27.44 -30.98 4.87
#